data_AF-A0AAU9ITE9-F1
#
_entry.id   AF-A0AAU9ITE9-F1
#
_cell.length_a   1.000
_cell.length_b   1.000
_cell.length_c   1.000
_cell.angle_alpha   90.00
_cell.angle_beta   90.00
_cell.angle_gamma   90.00
#
_symmetry.space_group_name_H-M   'P 1'
#
loop_
_entity.id
_entity.type
_entity.pdbx_description
1 polymer ?
#
loop_
_entity_poly.entity_id
_entity_poly.type
_entity_poly.pdbx_seq_one_letter_code
_entity_poly.pdbx_strand_id
1 'polypeptide(L)'
;MEIFNEKANSISFDRRDRSRTPLPPKSATPKFLPSIKRKHKSTERPSKHKSDKKEKNSISREESASIGLKYYRLPSNYPKHFDTFSEYTNKEGKQIPLLHRGIVVKTLYNLHRDVQPIVNKFNLHYAALSENHPTKGKAAFTNRIPLKFFGPNAHAHHILIRIRHPSSPNDPKKFYNKSTLLAILFHELAHIRHMDHKQDFMLLIRDIYSYANRINLFPKDEEHQMPSCREWEKLIYNFKGRVSDEVLNDLYKSNDASFTN
;
A
#
# COMPACT_ATOMS: atom_id res chain seq x y z
N MET A 1 -2.31 43.75 28.04
CA MET A 1 -3.67 43.34 28.43
C MET A 1 -4.63 44.16 27.58
N GLU A 2 -5.03 43.61 26.45
CA GLU A 2 -6.11 44.18 25.63
C GLU A 2 -7.03 43.01 25.25
N ILE A 3 -8.28 43.16 25.66
CA ILE A 3 -9.36 42.19 25.57
C ILE A 3 -10.10 42.51 24.28
N PHE A 4 -10.11 41.60 23.31
CA PHE A 4 -10.99 41.69 22.14
C PHE A 4 -12.08 40.63 22.19
N ASN A 5 -13.29 41.16 22.11
CA ASN A 5 -14.59 40.54 22.32
C ASN A 5 -15.01 39.57 21.23
N GLU A 6 -15.72 38.54 21.67
CA GLU A 6 -16.45 37.54 20.89
C GLU A 6 -17.51 38.15 19.97
N LYS A 7 -17.69 37.57 18.78
CA LYS A 7 -19.00 37.47 18.13
C LYS A 7 -19.20 36.08 17.53
N ALA A 8 -20.01 35.30 18.22
CA ALA A 8 -20.57 34.04 17.75
C ALA A 8 -21.68 34.32 16.73
N ASN A 9 -21.57 33.75 15.52
CA ASN A 9 -22.67 33.70 14.55
C ASN A 9 -23.38 32.36 14.66
N SER A 10 -24.61 32.40 15.18
CA SER A 10 -25.58 31.32 15.21
C SER A 10 -26.25 31.16 13.84
N ILE A 11 -26.04 30.03 13.16
CA ILE A 11 -26.77 29.66 11.94
C ILE A 11 -27.91 28.70 12.33
N SER A 12 -29.13 29.14 12.01
CA SER A 12 -30.40 28.48 12.23
C SER A 12 -30.58 27.25 11.32
N PHE A 13 -31.00 26.14 11.93
CA PHE A 13 -31.48 24.94 11.24
C PHE A 13 -32.90 25.15 10.70
N ASP A 14 -33.05 25.17 9.38
CA ASP A 14 -34.36 25.15 8.72
C ASP A 14 -34.77 23.69 8.43
N ARG A 15 -35.87 23.27 9.05
CA ARG A 15 -36.51 21.97 8.87
C ARG A 15 -37.31 22.00 7.58
N ARG A 16 -36.99 21.13 6.62
CA ARG A 16 -37.92 20.78 5.53
C ARG A 16 -38.17 19.28 5.48
N ASP A 17 -39.38 18.98 5.92
CA ASP A 17 -40.18 17.83 5.64
C ASP A 17 -40.31 17.58 4.13
N ARG A 18 -39.96 16.38 3.67
CA ARG A 18 -40.28 15.86 2.35
C ARG A 18 -40.61 14.37 2.43
N SER A 19 -41.90 14.12 2.57
CA SER A 19 -42.68 13.20 1.72
C SER A 19 -42.08 11.83 1.41
N ARG A 20 -42.67 10.85 2.08
CA ARG A 20 -42.75 9.40 1.76
C ARG A 20 -42.74 9.10 0.26
N THR A 21 -41.82 8.21 -0.15
CA THR A 21 -41.92 7.45 -1.39
C THR A 21 -42.28 5.98 -1.11
N PRO A 22 -43.00 5.29 -2.02
CA PRO A 22 -43.58 3.97 -1.76
C PRO A 22 -42.56 2.84 -1.94
N LEU A 23 -42.74 1.78 -1.15
CA LEU A 23 -41.99 0.53 -1.24
C LEU A 23 -42.33 -0.25 -2.52
N PRO A 24 -41.34 -0.90 -3.18
CA PRO A 24 -41.59 -1.79 -4.29
C PRO A 24 -42.17 -3.15 -3.85
N PRO A 25 -42.91 -3.84 -4.75
CA PRO A 25 -43.58 -5.10 -4.45
C PRO A 25 -42.60 -6.27 -4.30
N LYS A 26 -42.93 -7.16 -3.36
CA LYS A 26 -42.29 -8.47 -3.18
C LYS A 26 -42.55 -9.35 -4.40
N SER A 27 -41.50 -9.75 -5.13
CA SER A 27 -41.61 -10.76 -6.17
C SER A 27 -40.61 -11.92 -5.97
N ALA A 28 -41.22 -13.10 -5.92
CA ALA A 28 -40.74 -14.43 -6.31
C ALA A 28 -39.34 -14.91 -5.86
N THR A 29 -39.37 -15.78 -4.85
CA THR A 29 -38.41 -16.87 -4.60
C THR A 29 -38.09 -17.68 -5.86
N PRO A 30 -36.80 -17.86 -6.23
CA PRO A 30 -36.41 -18.82 -7.25
C PRO A 30 -36.49 -20.25 -6.71
N LYS A 31 -37.16 -21.13 -7.47
CA LYS A 31 -37.25 -22.56 -7.23
C LYS A 31 -35.87 -23.22 -7.38
N PHE A 32 -35.47 -23.98 -6.37
CA PHE A 32 -34.34 -24.91 -6.39
C PHE A 32 -34.51 -25.93 -7.52
N LEU A 33 -33.51 -26.04 -8.40
CA LEU A 33 -33.36 -27.18 -9.30
C LEU A 33 -32.52 -28.27 -8.61
N PRO A 34 -32.89 -29.55 -8.74
CA PRO A 34 -32.18 -30.65 -8.10
C PRO A 34 -30.84 -30.96 -8.80
N SER A 35 -29.86 -31.24 -7.94
CA SER A 35 -28.51 -31.74 -8.24
C SER A 35 -28.52 -32.98 -9.13
N ILE A 36 -27.89 -32.89 -10.31
CA ILE A 36 -27.52 -34.05 -11.13
C ILE A 36 -26.19 -34.61 -10.58
N LYS A 37 -26.28 -35.74 -9.87
CA LYS A 37 -25.12 -36.56 -9.47
C LYS A 37 -24.55 -37.25 -10.71
N ARG A 38 -23.39 -36.80 -11.21
CA ARG A 38 -22.55 -37.61 -12.11
C ARG A 38 -21.57 -38.44 -11.27
N LYS A 39 -21.86 -39.73 -11.17
CA LYS A 39 -20.89 -40.78 -10.80
C LYS A 39 -19.82 -40.83 -11.89
N HIS A 40 -18.58 -40.49 -11.58
CA HIS A 40 -17.43 -40.94 -12.35
C HIS A 40 -16.56 -41.89 -11.53
N LYS A 41 -16.27 -42.99 -12.21
CA LYS A 41 -15.69 -44.25 -11.79
C LYS A 41 -14.20 -44.06 -11.51
N SER A 42 -13.77 -44.55 -10.35
CA SER A 42 -12.37 -44.66 -9.94
C SER A 42 -11.62 -45.61 -10.86
N THR A 43 -10.50 -45.14 -11.42
CA THR A 43 -9.42 -45.99 -11.91
C THR A 43 -8.18 -45.69 -11.09
N GLU A 44 -7.82 -46.66 -10.27
CA GLU A 44 -6.55 -46.72 -9.55
C GLU A 44 -5.39 -46.83 -10.54
N ARG A 45 -4.32 -46.06 -10.33
CA ARG A 45 -2.96 -46.50 -10.64
C ARG A 45 -1.95 -45.84 -9.69
N PRO A 46 -0.88 -46.57 -9.31
CA PRO A 46 0.04 -46.17 -8.25
C PRO A 46 1.27 -45.44 -8.80
N SER A 47 1.85 -44.53 -8.02
CA SER A 47 3.30 -44.47 -7.82
C SER A 47 3.72 -43.47 -6.76
N LYS A 48 4.74 -43.89 -6.03
CA LYS A 48 5.52 -43.18 -5.01
C LYS A 48 6.09 -41.87 -5.57
N HIS A 49 5.98 -40.80 -4.79
CA HIS A 49 7.10 -39.87 -4.52
C HIS A 49 6.80 -39.10 -3.23
N LYS A 50 7.60 -39.36 -2.18
CA LYS A 50 7.65 -38.52 -0.98
C LYS A 50 8.20 -37.16 -1.43
N SER A 51 7.31 -36.18 -1.55
CA SER A 51 7.67 -34.78 -1.75
C SER A 51 7.69 -34.06 -0.41
N ASP A 52 8.71 -33.23 -0.27
CA ASP A 52 9.03 -32.45 0.91
C ASP A 52 7.85 -31.63 1.44
N LYS A 53 7.82 -31.52 2.77
CA LYS A 53 6.90 -30.69 3.54
C LYS A 53 6.86 -29.27 2.95
N LYS A 54 5.81 -29.01 2.18
CA LYS A 54 5.43 -27.69 1.69
C LYS A 54 5.01 -26.84 2.90
N GLU A 55 5.95 -26.06 3.39
CA GLU A 55 5.77 -25.11 4.49
C GLU A 55 4.69 -24.08 4.09
N LYS A 56 3.46 -24.29 4.58
CA LYS A 56 2.31 -23.39 4.36
C LYS A 56 2.45 -22.18 5.29
N ASN A 57 3.31 -21.23 4.93
CA ASN A 57 3.31 -19.90 5.52
C ASN A 57 2.20 -19.03 4.87
N SER A 58 0.94 -19.47 4.97
CA SER A 58 -0.22 -18.67 4.60
C SER A 58 -0.85 -18.14 5.88
N ILE A 59 -0.75 -16.84 6.11
CA ILE A 59 -1.45 -16.10 7.18
C ILE A 59 -2.95 -16.41 7.09
N SER A 60 -3.56 -16.69 8.23
CA SER A 60 -4.97 -17.11 8.28
C SER A 60 -5.90 -15.99 7.81
N ARG A 61 -7.03 -16.38 7.21
CA ARG A 61 -8.06 -15.44 6.72
C ARG A 61 -8.68 -14.62 7.86
N GLU A 62 -8.65 -15.17 9.08
CA GLU A 62 -9.16 -14.56 10.31
C GLU A 62 -8.22 -13.48 10.86
N GLU A 63 -6.90 -13.67 10.79
CA GLU A 63 -5.92 -12.62 11.16
C GLU A 63 -6.06 -11.37 10.28
N SER A 64 -6.37 -11.54 8.98
CA SER A 64 -6.57 -10.42 8.06
C SER A 64 -7.84 -9.61 8.36
N ALA A 65 -8.89 -10.24 8.90
CA ALA A 65 -10.17 -9.58 9.19
C ALA A 65 -10.12 -8.70 10.46
N SER A 66 -9.20 -8.99 11.38
CA SER A 66 -9.07 -8.26 12.65
C SER A 66 -8.51 -6.82 12.53
N ILE A 67 -7.98 -6.44 11.37
CA ILE A 67 -7.25 -5.17 11.14
C ILE A 67 -8.19 -4.03 10.63
N GLY A 68 -9.52 -4.21 10.65
CA GLY A 68 -10.46 -3.11 10.35
C GLY A 68 -10.48 -2.63 8.89
N LEU A 69 -9.90 -3.38 7.97
CA LEU A 69 -9.99 -3.14 6.54
C LEU A 69 -11.44 -3.40 6.07
N LYS A 70 -12.17 -2.33 5.75
CA LYS A 70 -13.26 -2.42 4.75
C LYS A 70 -12.61 -2.78 3.42
N TYR A 71 -12.25 -4.05 3.24
CA TYR A 71 -11.62 -4.54 2.03
C TYR A 71 -12.59 -4.37 0.86
N TYR A 72 -12.35 -3.37 0.03
CA TYR A 72 -12.84 -3.43 -1.35
C TYR A 72 -12.22 -4.68 -1.96
N ARG A 73 -13.05 -5.68 -2.26
CA ARG A 73 -12.57 -6.90 -2.90
C ARG A 73 -12.06 -6.51 -4.28
N LEU A 74 -10.74 -6.53 -4.44
CA LEU A 74 -10.12 -6.33 -5.75
C LEU A 74 -10.65 -7.38 -6.73
N PRO A 75 -10.68 -7.06 -8.04
CA PRO A 75 -10.98 -8.03 -9.08
C PRO A 75 -10.19 -9.34 -8.88
N SER A 76 -10.75 -10.50 -9.20
CA SER A 76 -10.12 -11.79 -8.93
C SER A 76 -8.79 -12.01 -9.66
N ASN A 77 -8.53 -11.24 -10.71
CA ASN A 77 -7.29 -11.23 -11.47
C ASN A 77 -6.22 -10.28 -10.87
N TYR A 78 -6.54 -9.55 -9.80
CA TYR A 78 -5.57 -8.70 -9.12
C TYR A 78 -4.69 -9.52 -8.18
N PRO A 79 -3.39 -9.17 -8.04
CA PRO A 79 -2.50 -9.79 -7.07
C PRO A 79 -3.08 -9.77 -5.66
N LYS A 80 -2.82 -10.84 -4.92
CA LYS A 80 -3.21 -10.92 -3.50
C LYS A 80 -2.40 -9.94 -2.67
N HIS A 81 -2.90 -9.61 -1.49
CA HIS A 81 -2.11 -8.91 -0.50
C HIS A 81 -0.84 -9.72 -0.19
N PHE A 82 0.31 -9.04 -0.20
CA PHE A 82 1.64 -9.63 0.00
C PHE A 82 2.10 -10.59 -1.11
N ASP A 83 1.56 -10.46 -2.32
CA ASP A 83 2.02 -11.25 -3.46
C ASP A 83 3.48 -10.96 -3.83
N THR A 84 4.17 -11.98 -4.36
CA THR A 84 5.60 -11.98 -4.70
C THR A 84 5.87 -12.85 -5.92
N PHE A 85 6.85 -12.44 -6.72
CA PHE A 85 7.21 -13.11 -7.96
C PHE A 85 7.83 -14.51 -7.68
N SER A 86 7.54 -15.48 -8.54
CA SER A 86 8.16 -16.81 -8.50
C SER A 86 9.49 -16.87 -9.25
N GLU A 87 9.65 -16.03 -10.27
CA GLU A 87 10.80 -16.00 -11.16
C GLU A 87 10.92 -14.61 -11.80
N TYR A 88 12.07 -14.34 -12.40
CA TYR A 88 12.30 -13.16 -13.24
C TYR A 88 13.16 -13.51 -14.45
N THR A 89 13.00 -12.75 -15.52
CA THR A 89 13.89 -12.84 -16.69
C THR A 89 15.12 -11.96 -16.49
N ASN A 90 16.30 -12.56 -16.53
CA ASN A 90 17.58 -11.83 -16.44
C ASN A 90 17.91 -11.10 -17.75
N LYS A 91 19.07 -10.42 -17.81
CA LYS A 91 19.48 -9.65 -18.99
C LYS A 91 19.75 -10.56 -20.19
N GLU A 92 20.11 -11.81 -19.94
CA GLU A 92 20.39 -12.85 -20.93
C GLU A 92 19.10 -13.55 -21.43
N GLY A 93 17.91 -13.10 -21.01
CA GLY A 93 16.63 -13.68 -21.43
C GLY A 93 16.26 -15.00 -20.73
N LYS A 94 17.07 -15.45 -19.76
CA LYS A 94 16.83 -16.68 -19.00
C LYS A 94 15.88 -16.43 -17.84
N GLN A 95 14.94 -17.36 -17.63
CA GLN A 95 14.10 -17.37 -16.44
C GLN A 95 14.91 -17.87 -15.23
N ILE A 96 14.98 -17.04 -14.20
CA ILE A 96 15.69 -17.31 -12.96
C ILE A 96 14.65 -17.40 -11.83
N PRO A 97 14.60 -18.52 -11.08
CA PRO A 97 13.69 -18.63 -9.94
C PRO A 97 14.08 -17.65 -8.84
N LEU A 98 13.08 -17.03 -8.22
CA LEU A 98 13.26 -16.16 -7.05
C LEU A 98 13.13 -16.97 -5.77
N LEU A 99 14.24 -17.11 -5.07
CA LEU A 99 14.34 -17.83 -3.80
C LEU A 99 13.85 -16.96 -2.63
N HIS A 100 13.73 -17.53 -1.43
CA HIS A 100 13.40 -16.79 -0.20
C HIS A 100 12.08 -16.00 -0.22
N ARG A 101 11.09 -16.44 -1.01
CA ARG A 101 9.78 -15.78 -1.12
C ARG A 101 9.06 -15.62 0.23
N GLY A 102 9.23 -16.59 1.15
CA GLY A 102 8.69 -16.48 2.51
C GLY A 102 9.24 -15.30 3.30
N ILE A 103 10.51 -14.95 3.11
CA ILE A 103 11.13 -13.77 3.74
C ILE A 103 10.50 -12.50 3.17
N VAL A 104 10.32 -12.43 1.85
CA VAL A 104 9.67 -11.28 1.18
C VAL A 104 8.24 -11.07 1.69
N VAL A 105 7.43 -12.13 1.73
CA VAL A 105 6.05 -12.06 2.24
C VAL A 105 6.03 -11.58 3.68
N LYS A 106 6.92 -12.11 4.54
CA LYS A 106 7.03 -11.68 5.94
C LYS A 106 7.45 -10.22 6.05
N THR A 107 8.36 -9.74 5.20
CA THR A 107 8.76 -8.33 5.15
C THR A 107 7.59 -7.44 4.76
N LEU A 108 6.82 -7.79 3.71
CA LEU A 108 5.62 -7.04 3.29
C LEU A 108 4.58 -6.97 4.41
N TYR A 109 4.32 -8.10 5.08
CA TYR A 109 3.41 -8.17 6.21
C TYR A 109 3.85 -7.26 7.37
N ASN A 110 5.12 -7.33 7.75
CA ASN A 110 5.67 -6.50 8.82
C ASN A 110 5.56 -5.01 8.48
N LEU A 111 5.91 -4.62 7.26
CA LEU A 111 5.76 -3.24 6.80
C LEU A 111 4.30 -2.78 6.86
N HIS A 112 3.37 -3.60 6.36
CA HIS A 112 1.95 -3.29 6.41
C HIS A 112 1.46 -3.05 7.84
N ARG A 113 1.80 -3.95 8.78
CA ARG A 113 1.45 -3.82 10.20
C ARG A 113 2.03 -2.55 10.80
N ASP A 114 3.32 -2.32 10.55
CA ASP A 114 4.09 -1.21 11.10
C ASP A 114 3.54 0.16 10.65
N VAL A 115 2.99 0.26 9.44
CA VAL A 115 2.40 1.53 8.93
C VAL A 115 0.90 1.70 9.21
N GLN A 116 0.19 0.71 9.78
CA GLN A 116 -1.24 0.87 10.09
C GLN A 116 -1.56 2.12 10.92
N PRO A 117 -0.78 2.49 11.96
CA PRO A 117 -1.04 3.72 12.71
C PRO A 117 -0.95 4.98 11.85
N ILE A 118 -0.08 5.01 10.85
CA ILE A 118 0.08 6.13 9.90
C ILE A 118 -1.13 6.17 8.96
N VAL A 119 -1.46 5.03 8.35
CA VAL A 119 -2.59 4.88 7.43
C VAL A 119 -3.87 5.38 8.08
N ASN A 120 -4.13 4.96 9.33
CA ASN A 120 -5.27 5.41 10.12
C ASN A 120 -5.20 6.90 10.46
N LYS A 121 -4.05 7.39 10.94
CA LYS A 121 -3.88 8.80 11.31
C LYS A 121 -4.15 9.76 10.16
N PHE A 122 -3.70 9.40 8.96
CA PHE A 122 -3.81 10.23 7.77
C PHE A 122 -4.99 9.86 6.88
N ASN A 123 -5.87 8.95 7.31
CA ASN A 123 -7.02 8.48 6.53
C ASN A 123 -6.63 8.02 5.10
N LEU A 124 -5.51 7.32 5.00
CA LEU A 124 -5.01 6.76 3.75
C LEU A 124 -5.56 5.35 3.59
N HIS A 125 -5.77 4.90 2.35
CA HIS A 125 -6.31 3.57 2.08
C HIS A 125 -5.67 2.97 0.83
N TYR A 126 -5.10 1.77 1.00
CA TYR A 126 -4.66 0.91 -0.10
C TYR A 126 -5.28 -0.48 0.06
N ALA A 127 -5.63 -1.10 -1.06
CA ALA A 127 -6.23 -2.42 -1.11
C ALA A 127 -5.19 -3.54 -1.18
N ALA A 128 -4.00 -3.24 -1.70
CA ALA A 128 -2.91 -4.21 -1.77
C ALA A 128 -1.53 -3.57 -1.55
N LEU A 129 -0.62 -4.36 -1.00
CA LEU A 129 0.81 -4.12 -0.87
C LEU A 129 1.50 -5.39 -1.37
N SER A 130 2.31 -5.30 -2.41
CA SER A 130 2.97 -6.45 -3.03
C SER A 130 4.43 -6.14 -3.34
N GLU A 131 5.19 -7.18 -3.64
CA GLU A 131 6.54 -7.00 -4.18
C GLU A 131 6.49 -6.39 -5.58
N ASN A 132 7.41 -5.47 -5.87
CA ASN A 132 7.70 -4.97 -7.20
C ASN A 132 8.85 -5.77 -7.85
N HIS A 133 8.90 -5.80 -9.18
CA HIS A 133 9.90 -6.56 -9.93
C HIS A 133 11.34 -6.23 -9.45
N PRO A 134 12.17 -7.25 -9.16
CA PRO A 134 13.46 -7.04 -8.50
C PRO A 134 14.47 -6.27 -9.38
N THR A 135 14.42 -6.46 -10.69
CA THR A 135 15.44 -5.94 -11.62
C THR A 135 14.95 -4.93 -12.66
N LYS A 136 13.64 -4.63 -12.70
CA LYS A 136 13.03 -3.81 -13.76
C LYS A 136 12.25 -2.65 -13.15
N GLY A 137 12.21 -1.54 -13.87
CA GLY A 137 11.43 -0.36 -13.51
C GLY A 137 11.92 0.35 -12.26
N LYS A 138 11.02 1.18 -11.70
CA LYS A 138 11.25 1.96 -10.48
C LYS A 138 11.36 1.06 -9.25
N ALA A 139 11.90 1.58 -8.16
CA ALA A 139 11.96 0.85 -6.89
C ALA A 139 10.56 0.61 -6.30
N ALA A 140 9.65 1.57 -6.43
CA ALA A 140 8.27 1.42 -6.05
C ALA A 140 7.34 2.25 -6.95
N PHE A 141 6.05 1.96 -6.86
CA PHE A 141 5.00 2.78 -7.43
C PHE A 141 3.63 2.42 -6.83
N THR A 142 2.72 3.38 -6.89
CA THR A 142 1.33 3.25 -6.46
C THR A 142 0.39 3.29 -7.66
N ASN A 143 -0.35 2.21 -7.86
CA ASN A 143 -1.36 2.09 -8.90
C ASN A 143 -2.73 2.53 -8.37
N ARG A 144 -3.42 3.38 -9.14
CA ARG A 144 -4.84 3.69 -8.93
C ARG A 144 -5.70 2.70 -9.72
N ILE A 145 -6.52 1.94 -9.00
CA ILE A 145 -7.35 0.86 -9.54
C ILE A 145 -8.80 1.35 -9.60
N PRO A 146 -9.41 1.48 -10.78
CA PRO A 146 -10.81 1.88 -10.88
C PRO A 146 -11.75 0.78 -10.35
N LEU A 147 -12.68 1.17 -9.47
CA LEU A 147 -13.69 0.29 -8.89
C LEU A 147 -15.04 0.50 -9.60
N LYS A 148 -15.15 -0.01 -10.83
CA LYS A 148 -16.27 0.25 -11.75
C LYS A 148 -17.67 0.03 -11.14
N PHE A 149 -17.81 -0.91 -10.20
CA PHE A 149 -19.09 -1.21 -9.53
C PHE A 149 -19.55 -0.14 -8.52
N PHE A 150 -18.66 0.74 -8.08
CA PHE A 150 -18.94 1.75 -7.03
C PHE A 150 -19.06 3.18 -7.59
N GLY A 151 -19.09 3.33 -8.91
CA GLY A 151 -19.22 4.61 -9.61
C GLY A 151 -17.94 5.06 -10.32
N PRO A 152 -18.05 6.13 -11.15
CA PRO A 152 -17.00 6.54 -12.08
C PRO A 152 -15.72 7.03 -11.40
N ASN A 153 -15.81 7.52 -10.16
CA ASN A 153 -14.69 8.09 -9.41
C ASN A 153 -14.16 7.17 -8.31
N ALA A 154 -14.82 6.02 -8.08
CA ALA A 154 -14.41 5.07 -7.07
C ALA A 154 -13.12 4.37 -7.49
N HIS A 155 -12.14 4.36 -6.60
CA HIS A 155 -10.85 3.73 -6.86
C HIS A 155 -10.24 3.16 -5.59
N ALA A 156 -9.37 2.18 -5.76
CA ALA A 156 -8.48 1.64 -4.74
C ALA A 156 -7.03 1.91 -5.13
N HIS A 157 -6.11 1.75 -4.17
CA HIS A 157 -4.68 1.85 -4.43
C HIS A 157 -3.99 0.50 -4.25
N HIS A 158 -3.01 0.19 -5.10
CA HIS A 158 -2.10 -0.93 -4.93
C HIS A 158 -0.67 -0.41 -4.94
N ILE A 159 0.01 -0.61 -3.81
CA ILE A 159 1.40 -0.23 -3.64
C ILE A 159 2.29 -1.42 -3.99
N LEU A 160 3.28 -1.21 -4.84
CA LEU A 160 4.30 -2.19 -5.16
C LEU A 160 5.66 -1.67 -4.71
N ILE A 161 6.38 -2.43 -3.90
CA ILE A 161 7.71 -2.05 -3.40
C ILE A 161 8.75 -3.13 -3.71
N ARG A 162 9.93 -2.72 -4.17
CA ARG A 162 11.06 -3.61 -4.40
C ARG A 162 11.73 -3.91 -3.06
N ILE A 163 11.75 -5.19 -2.67
CA ILE A 163 12.43 -5.65 -1.44
C ILE A 163 13.85 -6.13 -1.73
N ARG A 164 14.04 -6.74 -2.90
CA ARG A 164 15.30 -7.38 -3.30
C ARG A 164 16.24 -6.39 -3.98
N HIS A 165 17.53 -6.49 -3.70
CA HIS A 165 18.52 -5.70 -4.42
C HIS A 165 18.62 -6.14 -5.89
N PRO A 166 18.60 -5.22 -6.87
CA PRO A 166 18.57 -5.56 -8.30
C PRO A 166 19.76 -6.40 -8.77
N SER A 167 20.96 -6.16 -8.23
CA SER A 167 22.16 -6.89 -8.64
C SER A 167 22.25 -8.31 -8.04
N SER A 168 21.45 -8.60 -7.01
CA SER A 168 21.54 -9.87 -6.27
C SER A 168 20.19 -10.29 -5.69
N PRO A 169 19.18 -10.56 -6.55
CA PRO A 169 17.80 -10.77 -6.07
C PRO A 169 17.61 -12.01 -5.18
N ASN A 170 18.54 -12.96 -5.24
CA ASN A 170 18.50 -14.21 -4.48
C ASN A 170 19.41 -14.21 -3.24
N ASP A 171 20.09 -13.10 -2.92
CA ASP A 171 20.87 -12.98 -1.68
C ASP A 171 20.04 -12.25 -0.60
N PRO A 172 19.46 -12.96 0.40
CA PRO A 172 18.61 -12.35 1.41
C PRO A 172 19.37 -11.38 2.32
N LYS A 173 20.70 -11.48 2.41
CA LYS A 173 21.52 -10.53 3.18
C LYS A 173 21.62 -9.16 2.50
N LYS A 174 21.32 -9.10 1.20
CA LYS A 174 21.33 -7.87 0.40
C LYS A 174 19.93 -7.30 0.18
N PHE A 175 18.88 -7.88 0.76
CA PHE A 175 17.56 -7.25 0.69
C PHE A 175 17.62 -5.88 1.37
N TYR A 176 16.81 -4.95 0.88
CA TYR A 176 16.79 -3.61 1.46
C TYR A 176 16.37 -3.67 2.92
N ASN A 177 17.07 -2.90 3.75
CA ASN A 177 16.82 -2.83 5.18
C ASN A 177 15.49 -2.12 5.50
N LYS A 178 15.08 -2.18 6.76
CA LYS A 178 13.78 -1.68 7.19
C LYS A 178 13.68 -0.17 7.05
N SER A 179 14.73 0.58 7.38
CA SER A 179 14.79 2.03 7.19
C SER A 179 14.52 2.44 5.75
N THR A 180 15.16 1.77 4.79
CA THR A 180 14.96 2.02 3.35
C THR A 180 13.54 1.68 2.91
N LEU A 181 13.04 0.51 3.32
CA LEU A 181 11.69 0.08 2.93
C LEU A 181 10.57 0.96 3.52
N LEU A 182 10.74 1.44 4.75
CA LEU A 182 9.81 2.40 5.35
C LEU A 182 9.84 3.73 4.59
N ALA A 183 11.03 4.23 4.24
CA ALA A 183 11.16 5.48 3.49
C ALA A 183 10.43 5.42 2.14
N ILE A 184 10.65 4.32 1.40
CA ILE A 184 9.94 4.03 0.15
C ILE A 184 8.42 3.94 0.39
N LEU A 185 7.99 3.20 1.41
CA LEU A 185 6.56 3.03 1.67
C LEU A 185 5.89 4.35 2.07
N PHE A 186 6.55 5.24 2.81
CA PHE A 186 6.01 6.56 3.14
C PHE A 186 5.82 7.44 1.91
N HIS A 187 6.76 7.36 0.95
CA HIS A 187 6.63 8.01 -0.35
C HIS A 187 5.39 7.53 -1.09
N GLU A 188 5.21 6.21 -1.19
CA GLU A 188 4.06 5.62 -1.87
C GLU A 188 2.73 5.88 -1.14
N LEU A 189 2.74 5.97 0.19
CA LEU A 189 1.57 6.38 0.96
C LEU A 189 1.15 7.82 0.66
N ALA A 190 2.09 8.74 0.42
CA ALA A 190 1.77 10.11 0.01
C ALA A 190 1.11 10.13 -1.38
N HIS A 191 1.50 9.21 -2.28
CA HIS A 191 0.89 9.07 -3.61
C HIS A 191 -0.58 8.65 -3.60
N ILE A 192 -1.09 8.09 -2.50
CA ILE A 192 -2.54 7.83 -2.33
C ILE A 192 -3.37 9.12 -2.44
N ARG A 193 -2.80 10.27 -2.05
CA ARG A 193 -3.49 11.57 -2.08
C ARG A 193 -2.96 12.50 -3.19
N HIS A 194 -1.66 12.52 -3.40
CA HIS A 194 -1.01 13.44 -4.34
C HIS A 194 -0.16 12.65 -5.35
N MET A 195 -0.64 12.52 -6.59
CA MET A 195 0.10 11.77 -7.62
C MET A 195 1.36 12.49 -8.12
N ASP A 196 1.34 13.83 -8.08
CA ASP A 196 2.47 14.65 -8.47
C ASP A 196 3.31 15.05 -7.26
N HIS A 197 4.63 15.14 -7.42
CA HIS A 197 5.58 15.55 -6.39
C HIS A 197 5.58 17.06 -6.13
N LYS A 198 4.39 17.67 -6.02
CA LYS A 198 4.19 19.10 -5.74
C LYS A 198 4.31 19.41 -4.25
N GLN A 199 4.17 20.69 -3.89
CA GLN A 199 4.22 21.18 -2.52
C GLN A 199 3.36 20.36 -1.54
N ASP A 200 2.09 20.06 -1.87
CA ASP A 200 1.21 19.27 -0.99
C ASP A 200 1.73 17.84 -0.74
N PHE A 201 2.34 17.22 -1.76
CA PHE A 201 2.99 15.91 -1.59
C PHE A 201 4.14 16.00 -0.60
N MET A 202 5.00 17.01 -0.77
CA MET A 202 6.15 17.27 0.10
C MET A 202 5.72 17.51 1.56
N LEU A 203 4.67 18.29 1.78
CA LEU A 203 4.16 18.55 3.13
C LEU A 203 3.53 17.30 3.74
N LEU A 204 2.77 16.52 2.96
CA LEU A 204 2.18 15.27 3.45
C LEU A 204 3.25 14.24 3.82
N ILE A 205 4.28 14.06 3.01
CA ILE A 205 5.35 13.12 3.34
C ILE A 205 6.13 13.59 4.58
N ARG A 206 6.39 14.90 4.75
CA ARG A 206 6.95 15.45 5.99
C ARG A 206 6.12 15.06 7.21
N ASP A 207 4.79 15.23 7.13
CA ASP A 207 3.88 14.90 8.23
C ASP A 207 3.89 13.41 8.57
N ILE A 208 3.91 12.55 7.54
CA ILE A 208 4.03 11.10 7.69
C ILE A 208 5.31 10.74 8.46
N TYR A 209 6.46 11.29 8.05
CA TYR A 209 7.74 11.06 8.72
C TYR A 209 7.73 11.56 10.17
N SER A 210 7.19 12.76 10.41
CA SER A 210 7.09 13.34 11.75
C SER A 210 6.24 12.47 12.69
N TYR A 211 5.10 11.99 12.20
CA TYR A 211 4.25 11.07 12.97
C TYR A 211 4.95 9.71 13.20
N ALA A 212 5.59 9.14 12.19
CA ALA A 212 6.36 7.90 12.29
C ALA A 212 7.48 8.01 13.34
N ASN A 213 8.15 9.17 13.41
CA ASN A 213 9.17 9.46 14.41
C ASN A 213 8.58 9.48 15.83
N ARG A 214 7.43 10.15 16.00
CA ARG A 214 6.74 10.25 17.30
C ARG A 214 6.32 8.89 17.86
N ILE A 215 5.99 7.92 17.00
CA ILE A 215 5.65 6.56 17.41
C ILE A 215 6.86 5.61 17.41
N ASN A 216 8.09 6.13 17.33
CA ASN A 216 9.35 5.39 17.35
C ASN A 216 9.44 4.27 16.28
N LEU A 217 8.95 4.55 15.07
CA LEU A 217 8.91 3.54 14.02
C LEU A 217 10.27 3.29 13.34
N PHE A 218 11.16 4.27 13.37
CA PHE A 218 12.46 4.18 12.70
C PHE A 218 13.42 3.24 13.44
N PRO A 219 14.04 2.28 12.73
CA PRO A 219 15.14 1.50 13.27
C PRO A 219 16.29 2.40 13.73
N LYS A 220 16.97 1.98 14.80
CA LYS A 220 18.23 2.61 15.22
C LYS A 220 19.36 2.07 14.34
N ASP A 221 20.31 2.92 14.01
CA ASP A 221 21.59 2.55 13.39
C ASP A 221 21.51 1.90 11.99
N GLU A 222 20.38 2.02 11.29
CA GLU A 222 20.25 1.58 9.90
C GLU A 222 20.42 2.76 8.91
N GLU A 223 21.38 2.62 7.99
CA GLU A 223 21.59 3.55 6.88
C GLU A 223 20.46 3.47 5.83
N HIS A 224 20.16 4.59 5.18
CA HIS A 224 19.27 4.61 4.03
C HIS A 224 20.01 4.19 2.75
N GLN A 225 19.69 3.02 2.22
CA GLN A 225 20.40 2.45 1.06
C GLN A 225 19.93 3.04 -0.29
N MET A 226 18.85 3.82 -0.30
CA MET A 226 18.26 4.35 -1.53
C MET A 226 17.73 5.78 -1.35
N PRO A 227 18.62 6.77 -1.11
CA PRO A 227 18.21 8.15 -0.89
C PRO A 227 17.45 8.72 -2.10
N SER A 228 16.47 9.57 -1.83
CA SER A 228 15.71 10.28 -2.87
C SER A 228 16.62 11.18 -3.69
N CYS A 229 16.27 11.43 -4.96
CA CYS A 229 16.93 12.45 -5.78
C CYS A 229 16.51 13.88 -5.41
N ARG A 230 15.47 14.06 -4.60
CA ARG A 230 14.96 15.38 -4.21
C ARG A 230 15.56 15.83 -2.89
N GLU A 231 16.17 17.01 -2.89
CA GLU A 231 16.83 17.56 -1.69
C GLU A 231 15.87 17.72 -0.51
N TRP A 232 14.64 18.18 -0.76
CA TRP A 232 13.64 18.31 0.31
C TRP A 232 13.26 16.96 0.92
N GLU A 233 13.27 15.88 0.14
CA GLU A 233 12.92 14.55 0.63
C GLU A 233 14.07 13.95 1.44
N LYS A 234 15.33 14.19 1.01
CA LYS A 234 16.53 13.87 1.81
C LYS A 234 16.49 14.60 3.15
N LEU A 235 16.13 15.89 3.15
CA LEU A 235 16.02 16.70 4.36
C LEU A 235 14.94 16.14 5.31
N ILE A 236 13.76 15.83 4.80
CA ILE A 236 12.68 15.18 5.58
C ILE A 236 13.16 13.85 6.17
N TYR A 237 13.86 13.02 5.40
CA TYR A 237 14.38 11.74 5.88
C TYR A 237 15.42 11.92 6.99
N ASN A 238 16.36 12.85 6.81
CA ASN A 238 17.46 13.09 7.75
C ASN A 238 16.95 13.62 9.10
N PHE A 239 15.99 14.56 9.05
CA PHE A 239 15.40 15.16 10.26
C PHE A 239 14.17 14.42 10.78
N LYS A 240 13.80 13.29 10.15
CA LYS A 240 12.62 12.47 10.48
C LYS A 240 11.33 13.30 10.55
N GLY A 241 11.15 14.17 9.56
CA GLY A 241 10.00 15.07 9.44
C GLY A 241 10.01 16.29 10.37
N ARG A 242 11.05 16.49 11.18
CA ARG A 242 11.22 17.69 12.02
C ARG A 242 11.81 18.86 11.21
N VAL A 243 11.07 19.29 10.19
CA VAL A 243 11.41 20.41 9.32
C VAL A 243 10.18 21.30 9.20
N SER A 244 10.38 22.63 9.26
CA SER A 244 9.28 23.59 9.16
C SER A 244 8.82 23.76 7.70
N ASP A 245 7.60 24.26 7.54
CA ASP A 245 7.00 24.49 6.22
C ASP A 245 7.79 25.53 5.45
N GLU A 246 8.28 26.58 6.11
CA GLU A 246 9.07 27.66 5.50
C GLU A 246 10.33 27.11 4.83
N VAL A 247 11.11 26.31 5.57
CA VAL A 247 12.35 25.68 5.06
C VAL A 247 12.06 24.79 3.86
N LEU A 248 10.99 23.99 3.91
CA LEU A 248 10.62 23.12 2.80
C LEU A 248 10.10 23.89 1.59
N ASN A 249 9.32 24.94 1.80
CA ASN A 249 8.77 25.76 0.74
C ASN A 249 9.85 26.56 0.01
N ASP A 250 10.85 27.07 0.74
CA ASP A 250 12.00 27.75 0.14
C ASP A 250 12.80 26.77 -0.72
N LEU A 251 13.09 25.58 -0.20
CA LEU A 251 13.80 24.53 -0.94
C LEU A 251 13.01 24.02 -2.15
N TYR A 252 11.68 23.94 -2.06
CA TYR A 252 10.82 23.58 -3.17
C TYR A 252 10.91 24.61 -4.31
N LYS A 253 10.78 25.91 -4.00
CA LYS A 253 10.87 27.00 -4.97
C LYS A 253 12.23 27.08 -5.66
N SER A 254 13.32 26.92 -4.91
CA SER A 254 14.68 26.92 -5.48
C SER A 254 14.92 25.78 -6.47
N ASN A 255 14.31 24.62 -6.22
CA ASN A 255 14.43 23.46 -7.13
C ASN A 255 13.52 23.59 -8.35
N ASP A 256 12.29 24.11 -8.22
CA ASP A 256 11.35 24.25 -9.35
C ASP A 256 11.89 25.25 -10.41
N ALA A 257 12.59 26.30 -9.96
CA ALA A 257 13.26 27.26 -10.83
C ALA A 257 14.39 26.66 -11.70
N SER A 258 14.92 25.48 -11.34
CA SER A 258 16.00 24.81 -12.08
C SER A 258 15.51 23.90 -13.22
N PHE A 259 14.19 23.65 -13.32
CA PHE A 259 13.60 22.81 -14.37
C PHE A 259 12.94 23.61 -15.51
N THR A 260 12.96 24.94 -15.45
CA THR A 260 12.36 25.84 -16.46
C THR A 260 13.36 26.56 -17.37
N ASN A 261 14.65 26.21 -17.32
CA ASN A 261 15.70 26.76 -18.19
C ASN A 261 16.26 25.69 -19.13
#